data_AF-A0A9L0IP92-F1
#
_entry.id   AF-A0A9L0IP92-F1
#
_cell.length_a   1.000
_cell.length_b   1.000
_cell.length_c   1.000
_cell.angle_alpha   90.00
_cell.angle_beta   90.00
_cell.angle_gamma   90.00
#
_symmetry.space_group_name_H-M   'P 1'
#
loop_
_entity.id
_entity.type
_entity.pdbx_description
1 polymer ?
#
loop_
_entity_poly.entity_id
_entity_poly.type
_entity_poly.pdbx_seq_one_letter_code
_entity_poly.pdbx_strand_id
1 'polypeptide(L)'
;MLCWVKTKPCHGGWGAAGLLLLLLLALATAGAVAGGLLGFAPSPPKPLLQMLRLTLLSPSVPQPNQTAQVDVAQNVATIRVTPAQSNRSWAVLFDGQSGHVCYRPPEHQACFLHLMEARDRETLQLLVNTSEAQESRSPSQHTHRAQELLAVLGSHEVDPAQVGASVQHLCAKTPIYWARRAEGPPRQRLIYLCIDICFPSNICISVCFYYLPD
;
A
#
# COMPACT_ATOMS: atom_id res chain seq x y z
N MET A 1 35.10 80.00 -5.63
CA MET A 1 36.30 80.84 -5.33
C MET A 1 36.56 80.72 -3.84
N LEU A 2 37.74 80.24 -3.44
CA LEU A 2 38.37 80.26 -2.10
C LEU A 2 37.56 79.87 -0.84
N CYS A 3 38.05 78.85 -0.12
CA CYS A 3 37.64 78.48 1.23
C CYS A 3 38.28 79.39 2.30
N TRP A 4 37.54 79.73 3.37
CA TRP A 4 38.04 80.33 4.62
C TRP A 4 36.93 80.24 5.71
N VAL A 5 37.14 79.86 6.98
CA VAL A 5 38.25 79.19 7.67
C VAL A 5 37.77 78.64 9.06
N LYS A 6 38.52 77.67 9.65
CA LYS A 6 38.74 77.38 11.11
C LYS A 6 37.57 77.50 12.12
N THR A 7 37.33 76.53 13.02
CA THR A 7 38.23 76.21 14.16
C THR A 7 38.06 74.80 14.72
N LYS A 8 39.17 74.19 15.20
CA LYS A 8 39.16 73.18 16.28
C LYS A 8 39.36 73.89 17.63
N PRO A 9 38.84 73.33 18.72
CA PRO A 9 39.74 72.94 19.82
C PRO A 9 39.63 71.44 20.17
N CYS A 10 40.63 70.94 20.90
CA CYS A 10 40.72 69.55 21.38
C CYS A 10 40.53 69.48 22.91
N HIS A 11 40.46 68.23 23.44
CA HIS A 11 40.24 67.79 24.83
C HIS A 11 38.76 67.49 25.17
N GLY A 12 38.44 66.45 25.96
CA GLY A 12 39.26 65.43 26.63
C GLY A 12 38.53 64.08 26.69
N GLY A 13 39.24 62.99 27.01
CA GLY A 13 38.73 61.63 26.79
C GLY A 13 37.73 61.10 27.82
N TRP A 14 36.76 60.30 27.36
CA TRP A 14 35.96 59.36 28.17
C TRP A 14 35.74 58.01 27.45
N GLY A 15 36.67 57.60 26.58
CA GLY A 15 36.49 56.44 25.69
C GLY A 15 36.59 55.06 26.34
N ALA A 16 37.14 54.94 27.55
CA ALA A 16 37.42 53.63 28.17
C ALA A 16 36.21 52.99 28.87
N ALA A 17 35.33 53.77 29.49
CA ALA A 17 34.21 53.24 30.28
C ALA A 17 33.11 52.61 29.39
N GLY A 18 32.82 53.20 28.23
CA GLY A 18 31.82 52.68 27.29
C GLY A 18 32.23 51.37 26.63
N LEU A 19 33.52 51.18 26.30
CA LEU A 19 34.00 49.93 25.71
C LEU A 19 33.97 48.76 26.71
N LEU A 20 34.30 48.98 27.99
CA LEU A 20 34.18 47.91 29.00
C LEU A 20 32.73 47.45 29.19
N LEU A 21 31.76 48.38 29.19
CA LEU A 21 30.35 48.03 29.37
C LEU A 21 29.81 47.22 28.16
N LEU A 22 30.23 47.58 26.94
CA LEU A 22 29.89 46.82 25.72
C LEU A 22 30.55 45.44 25.69
N LEU A 23 31.80 45.32 26.14
CA LEU A 23 32.50 44.03 26.19
C LEU A 23 31.88 43.08 27.23
N LEU A 24 31.44 43.60 28.38
CA LEU A 24 30.75 42.81 29.41
C LEU A 24 29.36 42.33 28.96
N LEU A 25 28.61 43.13 28.20
CA LEU A 25 27.36 42.68 27.58
C LEU A 25 27.58 41.59 26.52
N ALA A 26 28.70 41.63 25.79
CA ALA A 26 29.01 40.66 24.74
C ALA A 26 29.41 39.27 25.26
N LEU A 27 29.89 39.14 26.50
CA LEU A 27 30.30 37.85 27.08
C LEU A 27 29.18 37.10 27.82
N ALA A 28 27.98 37.67 27.95
CA ALA A 28 26.87 37.10 28.73
C ALA A 28 25.95 36.14 27.94
N THR A 29 26.27 35.80 26.69
CA THR A 29 25.43 34.93 25.82
C THR A 29 26.08 33.57 25.48
N ALA A 30 26.99 33.08 26.33
CA ALA A 30 27.57 31.74 26.23
C ALA A 30 26.94 30.77 27.25
N GLY A 31 25.67 30.40 27.03
CA GLY A 31 24.89 29.50 27.89
C GLY A 31 24.33 28.30 27.13
N ALA A 32 25.01 27.16 27.27
CA ALA A 32 24.75 25.83 26.69
C ALA A 32 23.37 25.52 26.07
N VAL A 33 23.38 25.10 24.80
CA VAL A 33 22.44 24.09 24.26
C VAL A 33 23.24 23.00 23.55
N ALA A 34 23.55 21.93 24.28
CA ALA A 34 23.96 20.67 23.67
C ALA A 34 22.70 19.93 23.20
N GLY A 35 22.39 20.02 21.91
CA GLY A 35 21.21 19.38 21.31
C GLY A 35 21.51 19.00 19.86
N GLY A 36 21.82 17.72 19.63
CA GLY A 36 22.16 17.24 18.29
C GLY A 36 20.97 17.24 17.35
N LEU A 37 21.00 18.13 16.35
CA LEU A 37 20.13 18.03 15.17
C LEU A 37 20.67 16.96 14.21
N LEU A 38 20.57 15.70 14.63
CA LEU A 38 20.42 14.61 13.67
C LEU A 38 19.08 14.85 12.96
N GLY A 39 19.15 15.40 11.75
CA GLY A 39 17.99 15.56 10.90
C GLY A 39 17.38 14.19 10.65
N PHE A 40 16.25 13.92 11.31
CA PHE A 40 15.44 12.75 11.01
C PHE A 40 15.13 12.77 9.52
N ALA A 41 15.67 11.81 8.77
CA ALA A 41 15.09 11.47 7.49
C ALA A 41 13.59 11.27 7.73
N PRO A 42 12.70 11.83 6.87
CA PRO A 42 11.28 11.57 7.01
C PRO A 42 11.08 10.07 7.08
N SER A 43 10.65 9.57 8.25
CA SER A 43 10.20 8.19 8.34
C SER A 43 9.11 8.07 7.28
N PRO A 44 9.19 7.12 6.32
CA PRO A 44 8.13 6.96 5.35
C PRO A 44 6.81 6.88 6.14
N PRO A 45 5.77 7.62 5.74
CA PRO A 45 4.56 7.72 6.53
C PRO A 45 4.09 6.30 6.84
N LYS A 46 3.95 5.97 8.13
CA LYS A 46 3.50 4.64 8.52
C LYS A 46 2.18 4.38 7.77
N PRO A 47 2.13 3.40 6.87
CA PRO A 47 0.91 3.15 6.12
C PRO A 47 -0.20 2.88 7.14
N LEU A 48 -1.33 3.57 6.98
CA LEU A 48 -2.48 3.39 7.84
C LEU A 48 -3.16 2.08 7.42
N LEU A 49 -2.51 0.97 7.77
CA LEU A 49 -2.91 -0.39 7.43
C LEU A 49 -4.15 -0.75 8.24
N GLN A 50 -5.31 -0.51 7.65
CA GLN A 50 -6.57 -0.87 8.27
C GLN A 50 -6.88 -2.34 7.96
N MET A 51 -6.86 -3.15 9.01
CA MET A 51 -7.25 -4.56 8.93
C MET A 51 -8.78 -4.70 9.08
N LEU A 52 -9.47 -4.86 7.96
CA LEU A 52 -10.89 -5.19 7.92
C LEU A 52 -11.07 -6.71 7.97
N ARG A 53 -11.60 -7.22 9.08
CA ARG A 53 -11.95 -8.65 9.21
C ARG A 53 -13.34 -8.91 8.62
N LEU A 54 -13.41 -9.64 7.52
CA LEU A 54 -14.66 -9.91 6.83
C LEU A 54 -15.29 -11.20 7.37
N THR A 55 -16.41 -11.05 8.08
CA THR A 55 -17.14 -12.18 8.71
C THR A 55 -18.51 -12.35 8.07
N LEU A 56 -18.56 -13.06 6.94
CA LEU A 56 -19.80 -13.39 6.21
C LEU A 56 -20.62 -14.48 6.92
N LEU A 57 -21.45 -14.11 7.89
CA LEU A 57 -22.26 -15.06 8.66
C LEU A 57 -23.22 -15.85 7.75
N SER A 58 -23.03 -17.18 7.68
CA SER A 58 -23.96 -18.11 7.01
C SER A 58 -24.15 -19.36 7.87
N PRO A 59 -25.37 -19.93 8.03
CA PRO A 59 -25.66 -20.75 9.21
C PRO A 59 -25.15 -22.21 9.19
N SER A 60 -24.57 -22.70 8.09
CA SER A 60 -24.52 -24.16 7.84
C SER A 60 -23.19 -24.72 7.31
N VAL A 61 -22.10 -23.94 7.25
CA VAL A 61 -20.79 -24.38 6.73
C VAL A 61 -19.65 -23.85 7.61
N PRO A 62 -18.61 -24.66 7.93
CA PRO A 62 -17.39 -24.16 8.57
C PRO A 62 -16.75 -23.05 7.73
N GLN A 63 -16.81 -21.82 8.22
CA GLN A 63 -16.53 -20.64 7.42
C GLN A 63 -15.01 -20.42 7.24
N PRO A 64 -14.52 -20.10 6.02
CA PRO A 64 -13.14 -19.68 5.83
C PRO A 64 -12.85 -18.36 6.57
N ASN A 65 -11.69 -18.27 7.22
CA ASN A 65 -11.23 -17.04 7.84
C ASN A 65 -10.68 -16.09 6.77
N GLN A 66 -11.40 -15.00 6.50
CA GLN A 66 -10.99 -13.99 5.52
C GLN A 66 -10.64 -12.66 6.20
N THR A 67 -9.51 -12.10 5.81
CA THR A 67 -9.06 -10.76 6.21
C THR A 67 -8.76 -9.92 4.97
N ALA A 68 -9.12 -8.63 5.03
CA ALA A 68 -8.71 -7.63 4.06
C ALA A 68 -7.77 -6.63 4.77
N GLN A 69 -6.57 -6.46 4.23
CA GLN A 69 -5.61 -5.44 4.64
C GLN A 69 -5.67 -4.33 3.61
N VAL A 70 -6.05 -3.12 4.03
CA VAL A 70 -6.19 -1.97 3.15
C VAL A 70 -5.16 -0.92 3.53
N ASP A 71 -4.39 -0.46 2.56
CA ASP A 71 -3.47 0.67 2.63
C ASP A 71 -4.02 1.80 1.75
N VAL A 72 -4.77 2.71 2.38
CA VAL A 72 -5.38 3.86 1.72
C VAL A 72 -4.30 4.75 1.09
N ALA A 73 -3.18 4.96 1.79
CA ALA A 73 -2.11 5.87 1.36
C ALA A 73 -1.33 5.33 0.16
N GLN A 74 -1.26 4.00 -0.01
CA GLN A 74 -0.65 3.36 -1.17
C GLN A 74 -1.67 2.93 -2.24
N ASN A 75 -2.97 3.12 -2.02
CA ASN A 75 -4.05 2.60 -2.88
C ASN A 75 -3.88 1.08 -3.15
N VAL A 76 -3.67 0.32 -2.08
CA VAL A 76 -3.39 -1.12 -2.11
C VAL A 76 -4.36 -1.86 -1.21
N ALA A 77 -4.90 -2.99 -1.68
CA ALA A 77 -5.73 -3.89 -0.87
C ALA A 77 -5.29 -5.35 -1.03
N THR A 78 -5.02 -6.04 0.08
CA THR A 78 -4.71 -7.48 0.10
C THR A 78 -5.81 -8.25 0.82
N ILE A 79 -6.51 -9.14 0.12
CA ILE A 79 -7.44 -10.10 0.72
C ILE A 79 -6.70 -11.42 0.93
N ARG A 80 -6.67 -11.92 2.17
CA ARG A 80 -6.16 -13.26 2.51
C ARG A 80 -7.29 -14.13 3.02
N VAL A 81 -7.39 -15.35 2.48
CA VAL A 81 -8.41 -16.34 2.86
C VAL A 81 -7.72 -17.61 3.34
N THR A 82 -8.15 -18.14 4.48
CA THR A 82 -7.67 -19.41 5.05
C THR A 82 -8.88 -20.34 5.24
N PRO A 83 -8.96 -21.49 4.55
CA PRO A 83 -10.08 -22.43 4.73
C PRO A 83 -10.18 -22.97 6.15
N ALA A 84 -11.39 -23.22 6.64
CA ALA A 84 -11.63 -23.74 7.99
C ALA A 84 -10.93 -25.09 8.29
N GLN A 85 -10.61 -25.87 7.26
CA GLN A 85 -10.01 -27.20 7.36
C GLN A 85 -8.57 -27.26 6.81
N SER A 86 -7.93 -26.10 6.57
CA SER A 86 -6.59 -26.06 5.95
C SER A 86 -5.76 -24.90 6.45
N ASN A 87 -4.50 -25.16 6.79
CA ASN A 87 -3.52 -24.13 7.15
C ASN A 87 -2.97 -23.37 5.92
N ARG A 88 -3.45 -23.70 4.71
CA ARG A 88 -2.96 -23.17 3.43
C ARG A 88 -3.82 -21.97 3.01
N SER A 89 -3.34 -20.76 3.26
CA SER A 89 -4.01 -19.54 2.81
C SER A 89 -3.68 -19.18 1.36
N TRP A 90 -4.63 -18.61 0.62
CA TRP A 90 -4.34 -17.80 -0.58
C TRP A 90 -4.44 -16.32 -0.28
N ALA A 91 -3.86 -15.51 -1.16
CA ALA A 91 -3.98 -14.06 -1.13
C ALA A 91 -4.26 -13.50 -2.52
N VAL A 92 -5.01 -12.40 -2.57
CA VAL A 92 -5.23 -11.57 -3.75
C VAL A 92 -4.91 -10.14 -3.40
N LEU A 93 -4.03 -9.53 -4.18
CA LEU A 93 -3.54 -8.17 -4.01
C LEU A 93 -4.02 -7.32 -5.18
N PHE A 94 -4.64 -6.21 -4.87
CA PHE A 94 -4.96 -5.13 -5.79
C PHE A 94 -3.94 -4.01 -5.54
N ASP A 95 -3.06 -3.75 -6.50
CA ASP A 95 -2.08 -2.67 -6.45
C ASP A 95 -2.50 -1.55 -7.43
N GLY A 96 -3.13 -0.51 -6.89
CA GLY A 96 -3.69 0.59 -7.68
C GLY A 96 -2.65 1.57 -8.22
N GLN A 97 -1.39 1.52 -7.76
CA GLN A 97 -0.30 2.34 -8.31
C GLN A 97 0.24 1.73 -9.61
N SER A 98 0.50 0.42 -9.61
CA SER A 98 0.96 -0.31 -10.79
C SER A 98 -0.18 -0.76 -11.71
N GLY A 99 -1.43 -0.75 -11.23
CA GLY A 99 -2.59 -1.19 -12.00
C GLY A 99 -2.69 -2.71 -12.14
N HIS A 100 -2.18 -3.46 -11.17
CA HIS A 100 -2.12 -4.93 -11.19
C HIS A 100 -3.02 -5.59 -10.14
N VAL A 101 -3.67 -6.69 -10.53
CA VAL A 101 -4.19 -7.69 -9.59
C VAL A 101 -3.24 -8.87 -9.58
N CYS A 102 -2.74 -9.25 -8.40
CA CYS A 102 -1.88 -10.42 -8.24
C CYS A 102 -2.56 -11.48 -7.37
N TYR A 103 -2.69 -12.68 -7.91
CA TYR A 103 -3.20 -13.85 -7.22
C TYR A 103 -2.02 -14.71 -6.75
N ARG A 104 -1.96 -15.00 -5.44
CA ARG A 104 -1.06 -15.98 -4.84
C ARG A 104 -1.89 -17.15 -4.30
N PRO A 105 -2.08 -18.22 -5.09
CA PRO A 105 -2.87 -19.37 -4.66
C PRO A 105 -2.17 -20.19 -3.55
N PRO A 106 -2.88 -21.14 -2.90
CA PRO A 106 -2.27 -21.97 -1.87
C PRO A 106 -1.42 -23.07 -2.53
N GLU A 107 -0.15 -23.18 -2.12
CA GLU A 107 0.83 -24.20 -2.56
C GLU A 107 1.14 -24.32 -4.07
N HIS A 108 0.44 -23.59 -4.93
CA HIS A 108 0.84 -23.45 -6.32
C HIS A 108 2.20 -22.75 -6.38
N GLN A 109 3.16 -23.29 -7.15
CA GLN A 109 4.53 -22.78 -7.22
C GLN A 109 4.67 -21.50 -8.07
N ALA A 110 3.59 -20.71 -8.21
CA ALA A 110 3.58 -19.49 -9.00
C ALA A 110 2.53 -18.50 -8.50
N CYS A 111 2.78 -17.22 -8.73
CA CYS A 111 1.78 -16.16 -8.71
C CYS A 111 1.23 -15.90 -10.11
N PHE A 112 -0.01 -15.44 -10.20
CA PHE A 112 -0.64 -15.04 -11.45
C PHE A 112 -0.95 -13.55 -11.43
N LEU A 113 -0.41 -12.82 -12.39
CA LEU A 113 -0.52 -11.37 -12.51
C LEU A 113 -1.52 -10.99 -13.61
N HIS A 114 -2.44 -10.09 -13.29
CA HIS A 114 -3.47 -9.60 -14.19
C HIS A 114 -3.40 -8.07 -14.23
N LEU A 115 -3.49 -7.46 -15.42
CA LEU A 115 -3.72 -6.03 -15.53
C LEU A 115 -5.15 -5.73 -15.07
N MET A 116 -5.35 -4.80 -14.15
CA MET A 116 -6.69 -4.43 -13.69
C MET A 116 -7.58 -4.04 -14.88
N GLU A 117 -8.80 -4.58 -14.92
CA GLU A 117 -9.89 -4.10 -15.75
C GLU A 117 -10.71 -3.03 -14.98
N ALA A 118 -11.83 -2.58 -15.53
CA ALA A 118 -12.68 -1.57 -14.85
C ALA A 118 -13.24 -2.11 -13.51
N ARG A 119 -13.79 -3.34 -13.53
CA ARG A 119 -14.33 -4.03 -12.34
C ARG A 119 -13.31 -4.16 -11.21
N ASP A 120 -12.04 -4.41 -11.53
CA ASP A 120 -11.01 -4.59 -10.52
C ASP A 120 -10.62 -3.25 -9.86
N ARG A 121 -10.66 -2.14 -10.61
CA ARG A 121 -10.50 -0.78 -10.07
C ARG A 121 -11.69 -0.37 -9.20
N GLU A 122 -12.91 -0.64 -9.64
CA GLU A 122 -14.14 -0.43 -8.85
C GLU A 122 -14.10 -1.23 -7.53
N THR A 123 -13.61 -2.47 -7.58
CA THR A 123 -13.44 -3.33 -6.41
C THR A 123 -12.40 -2.77 -5.43
N LEU A 124 -11.26 -2.30 -5.93
CA LEU A 124 -10.25 -1.62 -5.10
C LEU A 124 -10.81 -0.33 -4.47
N GLN A 125 -11.49 0.52 -5.25
CA GLN A 125 -12.14 1.73 -4.73
C GLN A 125 -13.15 1.40 -3.63
N LEU A 126 -13.97 0.36 -3.81
CA LEU A 126 -14.89 -0.10 -2.75
C LEU A 126 -14.12 -0.48 -1.48
N LEU A 127 -13.04 -1.27 -1.59
CA LEU A 127 -12.24 -1.72 -0.44
C LEU A 127 -11.56 -0.56 0.30
N VAL A 128 -11.00 0.39 -0.45
CA VAL A 128 -10.37 1.61 0.10
C VAL A 128 -11.42 2.49 0.80
N ASN A 129 -12.48 2.86 0.11
CA ASN A 129 -13.51 3.76 0.66
C ASN A 129 -14.29 3.13 1.84
N THR A 130 -14.52 1.80 1.81
CA THR A 130 -15.17 1.09 2.93
C THR A 130 -14.26 0.95 4.15
N SER A 131 -12.93 1.13 4.01
CA SER A 131 -12.06 1.22 5.18
C SER A 131 -12.24 2.56 5.91
N GLU A 132 -12.38 3.67 5.17
CA GLU A 132 -12.64 4.99 5.74
C GLU A 132 -14.04 5.10 6.40
N ALA A 133 -15.04 4.43 5.81
CA ALA A 133 -16.40 4.37 6.36
C ALA A 133 -16.60 3.12 7.25
N GLN A 134 -16.37 3.27 8.57
CA GLN A 134 -16.56 2.22 9.58
C GLN A 134 -18.06 1.89 9.83
N GLU A 135 -18.79 1.43 8.82
CA GLU A 135 -20.19 1.01 8.93
C GLU A 135 -20.34 -0.50 9.12
N SER A 136 -21.01 -0.88 10.22
CA SER A 136 -21.49 -2.23 10.48
C SER A 136 -22.68 -2.58 9.58
N ARG A 137 -22.43 -2.80 8.29
CA ARG A 137 -23.48 -3.20 7.35
C ARG A 137 -23.94 -4.64 7.65
N SER A 138 -25.20 -4.79 8.04
CA SER A 138 -25.82 -6.09 8.28
C SER A 138 -25.68 -6.99 7.02
N PRO A 139 -25.22 -8.25 7.14
CA PRO A 139 -25.09 -9.14 5.98
C PRO A 139 -26.44 -9.36 5.31
N SER A 140 -26.54 -9.04 4.02
CA SER A 140 -27.74 -9.39 3.25
C SER A 140 -27.77 -10.90 3.03
N GLN A 141 -28.88 -11.55 3.38
CA GLN A 141 -29.02 -13.02 3.36
C GLN A 141 -28.79 -13.66 1.98
N HIS A 142 -28.78 -12.87 0.91
CA HIS A 142 -28.51 -13.32 -0.46
C HIS A 142 -27.04 -13.06 -0.80
N THR A 143 -26.21 -14.10 -0.67
CA THR A 143 -24.84 -14.08 -1.19
C THR A 143 -24.86 -14.42 -2.67
N HIS A 144 -24.46 -13.50 -3.54
CA HIS A 144 -24.37 -13.77 -4.98
C HIS A 144 -23.03 -14.46 -5.27
N ARG A 145 -23.07 -15.69 -5.82
CA ARG A 145 -21.86 -16.41 -6.24
C ARG A 145 -21.67 -16.30 -7.74
N ALA A 146 -20.54 -15.74 -8.16
CA ALA A 146 -20.09 -15.70 -9.55
C ALA A 146 -18.84 -16.58 -9.73
N GLN A 147 -18.53 -16.94 -10.97
CA GLN A 147 -17.30 -17.62 -11.35
C GLN A 147 -16.60 -16.83 -12.44
N GLU A 148 -15.28 -16.69 -12.33
CA GLU A 148 -14.42 -16.08 -13.35
C GLU A 148 -13.32 -17.06 -13.76
N LEU A 149 -12.99 -17.06 -15.05
CA LEU A 149 -11.92 -17.89 -15.60
C LEU A 149 -10.72 -17.00 -15.95
N LEU A 150 -9.54 -17.34 -15.43
CA LEU A 150 -8.27 -16.73 -15.78
C LEU A 150 -7.44 -17.72 -16.61
N ALA A 151 -7.09 -17.30 -17.81
CA ALA A 151 -6.13 -17.99 -18.67
C ALA A 151 -4.71 -17.54 -18.29
N VAL A 152 -3.85 -18.46 -17.86
CA VAL A 152 -2.42 -18.22 -17.69
C VAL A 152 -1.78 -18.17 -19.09
N LEU A 153 -0.97 -17.14 -19.33
CA LEU A 153 -0.45 -16.77 -20.64
C LEU A 153 0.99 -17.22 -20.82
N GLY A 154 1.17 -18.29 -21.60
CA GLY A 154 2.47 -18.83 -21.97
C GLY A 154 3.29 -19.36 -20.79
N SER A 155 4.54 -19.72 -21.09
CA SER A 155 5.52 -20.27 -20.14
C SER A 155 6.59 -19.26 -19.69
N HIS A 156 6.50 -17.99 -20.11
CA HIS A 156 7.47 -16.95 -19.77
C HIS A 156 7.13 -16.22 -18.46
N GLU A 157 8.11 -16.18 -17.54
CA GLU A 157 7.99 -15.43 -16.30
C GLU A 157 7.99 -13.91 -16.52
N VAL A 158 7.21 -13.20 -15.71
CA VAL A 158 7.18 -11.74 -15.67
C VAL A 158 8.40 -11.24 -14.89
N ASP A 159 9.13 -10.29 -15.47
CA ASP A 159 10.22 -9.58 -14.80
C ASP A 159 9.71 -8.90 -13.50
N PRO A 160 10.21 -9.31 -12.31
CA PRO A 160 9.77 -8.74 -11.04
C PRO A 160 9.99 -7.22 -10.94
N ALA A 161 10.91 -6.63 -11.70
CA ALA A 161 11.11 -5.18 -11.69
C ALA A 161 9.88 -4.40 -12.19
N GLN A 162 9.01 -5.03 -12.98
CA GLN A 162 7.89 -4.39 -13.69
C GLN A 162 6.55 -4.46 -12.93
N VAL A 163 6.45 -5.29 -11.88
CA VAL A 163 5.16 -5.64 -11.26
C VAL A 163 4.73 -4.73 -10.09
N GLY A 164 5.62 -3.88 -9.59
CA GLY A 164 5.38 -3.01 -8.43
C GLY A 164 5.79 -3.66 -7.09
N ALA A 165 6.14 -2.82 -6.11
CA ALA A 165 6.75 -3.25 -4.84
C ALA A 165 5.82 -4.16 -4.00
N SER A 166 4.52 -3.89 -3.97
CA SER A 166 3.53 -4.70 -3.24
C SER A 166 3.45 -6.12 -3.80
N VAL A 167 3.48 -6.25 -5.13
CA VAL A 167 3.45 -7.54 -5.83
C VAL A 167 4.76 -8.29 -5.64
N GLN A 168 5.91 -7.61 -5.77
CA GLN A 168 7.24 -8.19 -5.47
C GLN A 168 7.29 -8.77 -4.04
N HIS A 169 6.76 -8.04 -3.06
CA HIS A 169 6.71 -8.50 -1.67
C HIS A 169 5.76 -9.69 -1.49
N LEU A 170 4.55 -9.64 -2.06
CA LEU A 170 3.60 -10.76 -2.00
C LEU A 170 4.17 -12.03 -2.64
N CYS A 171 4.86 -11.90 -3.77
CA CYS A 171 5.35 -13.00 -4.59
C CYS A 171 6.86 -13.26 -4.42
N ALA A 172 7.46 -12.82 -3.31
CA ALA A 172 8.87 -13.01 -3.03
C ALA A 172 9.30 -14.48 -3.25
N LYS A 173 10.37 -14.68 -4.03
CA LYS A 173 10.93 -15.99 -4.41
C LYS A 173 9.94 -16.94 -5.10
N THR A 174 8.88 -16.43 -5.69
CA THR A 174 7.83 -17.19 -6.38
C THR A 174 7.73 -16.67 -7.81
N PRO A 175 7.85 -17.51 -8.85
CA PRO A 175 7.74 -17.05 -10.23
C PRO A 175 6.34 -16.45 -10.48
N ILE A 176 6.29 -15.47 -11.38
CA ILE A 176 5.07 -14.72 -11.70
C ILE A 176 4.77 -14.97 -13.18
N TYR A 177 3.54 -15.36 -13.51
CA TYR A 177 3.09 -15.49 -14.90
C TYR A 177 1.93 -14.55 -15.17
N TRP A 178 1.83 -14.03 -16.40
CA TRP A 178 0.68 -13.25 -16.82
C TRP A 178 -0.58 -14.12 -16.87
N ALA A 179 -1.72 -13.52 -16.52
CA ALA A 179 -3.03 -14.11 -16.65
C ALA A 179 -4.06 -13.06 -17.12
N ARG A 180 -5.03 -13.50 -17.92
CA ARG A 180 -6.14 -12.64 -18.40
C ARG A 180 -7.50 -13.29 -18.16
N ARG A 181 -8.52 -12.47 -17.97
CA ARG A 181 -9.92 -12.90 -17.90
C ARG A 181 -10.28 -13.53 -19.25
N ALA A 182 -10.92 -14.70 -19.20
CA ALA A 182 -11.12 -15.56 -20.35
C ALA A 182 -12.61 -15.75 -20.65
N GLU A 183 -13.07 -15.16 -21.74
CA GLU A 183 -14.45 -15.27 -22.20
C GLU A 183 -14.76 -16.63 -22.85
N GLY A 184 -16.05 -16.88 -23.06
CA GLY A 184 -16.58 -18.07 -23.75
C GLY A 184 -16.70 -19.33 -22.89
N PRO A 185 -17.43 -20.35 -23.38
CA PRO A 185 -17.69 -21.58 -22.64
C PRO A 185 -16.40 -22.37 -22.36
N PRO A 186 -16.32 -23.11 -21.24
CA PRO A 186 -15.11 -23.83 -20.81
C PRO A 186 -14.87 -25.14 -21.58
N ARG A 187 -14.96 -25.10 -22.92
CA ARG A 187 -14.74 -26.28 -23.77
C ARG A 187 -13.29 -26.75 -23.63
N GLN A 188 -13.11 -27.93 -23.04
CA GLN A 188 -11.85 -28.66 -22.89
C GLN A 188 -10.72 -27.87 -22.18
N ARG A 189 -11.08 -26.96 -21.26
CA ARG A 189 -10.12 -26.29 -20.37
C ARG A 189 -9.89 -27.16 -19.14
N LEU A 190 -8.67 -27.69 -18.95
CA LEU A 190 -8.29 -28.29 -17.67
C LEU A 190 -8.17 -27.16 -16.65
N ILE A 191 -9.12 -27.09 -15.70
CA ILE A 191 -9.03 -26.17 -14.57
C ILE A 191 -8.09 -26.80 -13.55
N TYR A 192 -6.96 -26.13 -13.27
CA TYR A 192 -5.95 -26.66 -12.35
C TYR A 192 -6.22 -26.23 -10.91
N LEU A 193 -6.88 -25.08 -10.71
CA LEU A 193 -7.11 -24.51 -9.38
C LEU A 193 -8.24 -23.47 -9.42
N CYS A 194 -9.03 -23.40 -8.35
CA CYS A 194 -9.96 -22.30 -8.09
C CYS A 194 -9.71 -21.75 -6.68
N ILE A 195 -9.92 -20.44 -6.50
CA ILE A 195 -9.90 -19.78 -5.19
C ILE A 195 -11.19 -18.96 -5.02
N ASP A 196 -11.78 -19.03 -3.83
CA ASP A 196 -13.00 -18.27 -3.50
C ASP A 196 -12.65 -16.99 -2.75
N ILE A 197 -13.31 -15.89 -3.09
CA ILE A 197 -13.09 -14.56 -2.49
C ILE A 197 -14.45 -13.92 -2.27
N CYS A 198 -14.76 -13.46 -1.05
CA CYS A 198 -16.04 -12.81 -0.74
C CYS A 198 -15.85 -11.34 -0.39
N PHE A 199 -16.44 -10.43 -1.15
CA PHE A 199 -16.29 -8.98 -0.98
C PHE A 199 -17.30 -8.40 0.01
N PRO A 200 -17.05 -7.20 0.60
CA PRO A 200 -17.98 -6.54 1.54
C PRO A 200 -19.40 -6.31 0.97
N SER A 201 -19.55 -6.34 -0.36
CA SER A 201 -20.80 -6.25 -1.10
C SER A 201 -21.69 -7.52 -1.04
N ASN A 202 -21.32 -8.53 -0.25
CA ASN A 202 -21.97 -9.86 -0.20
C ASN A 202 -21.94 -10.61 -1.55
N ILE A 203 -20.95 -10.30 -2.39
CA ILE A 203 -20.64 -11.02 -3.62
C ILE A 203 -19.43 -11.92 -3.37
N CYS A 204 -19.55 -13.21 -3.67
CA CYS A 204 -18.43 -14.14 -3.68
C CYS A 204 -18.07 -14.52 -5.12
N ILE A 205 -16.79 -14.46 -5.47
CA ILE A 205 -16.28 -14.83 -6.78
C ILE A 205 -15.37 -16.04 -6.61
N SER A 206 -15.62 -17.10 -7.39
CA SER A 206 -14.69 -18.22 -7.55
C SER A 206 -13.82 -17.96 -8.78
N VAL A 207 -12.53 -17.69 -8.55
CA VAL A 207 -11.56 -17.38 -9.60
C VAL A 207 -10.79 -18.66 -9.94
N CYS A 208 -10.99 -19.17 -11.15
CA CYS A 208 -10.44 -20.45 -11.60
C CYS A 208 -9.36 -20.26 -12.69
N PHE A 209 -8.23 -20.92 -12.52
CA PHE A 209 -7.05 -20.79 -13.37
C PHE A 209 -6.92 -21.99 -14.32
N TYR A 210 -6.59 -21.71 -15.57
CA TYR A 210 -6.20 -22.73 -16.55
C TYR A 210 -5.05 -22.24 -17.43
N TYR A 211 -4.13 -23.15 -17.79
CA TYR A 211 -3.07 -22.86 -18.76
C TYR A 211 -3.64 -22.96 -20.18
N LEU A 212 -3.21 -22.05 -21.05
CA LEU A 212 -3.33 -22.25 -22.49
C LEU A 212 -2.19 -23.16 -22.98
N PRO A 213 -2.43 -24.02 -23.99
CA PRO A 213 -1.33 -24.62 -24.74
C PRO A 213 -0.56 -23.52 -25.49
N ASP A 214 0.77 -23.68 -25.56
CA ASP A 214 1.67 -22.87 -26.40
C ASP A 214 1.43 -23.12 -27.91
#